data_AF-A0A6M0H2G3-F1
#
_entry.id   AF-A0A6M0H2G3-F1
#
_cell.length_a   1.000
_cell.length_b   1.000
_cell.length_c   1.000
_cell.angle_alpha   90.00
_cell.angle_beta   90.00
_cell.angle_gamma   90.00
#
_symmetry.space_group_name_H-M   'P 1'
#
loop_
_entity.id
_entity.type
_entity.pdbx_description
1 polymer ?
#
loop_
_entity_poly.entity_id
_entity_poly.type
_entity_poly.pdbx_seq_one_letter_code
_entity_poly.pdbx_strand_id
1 'polypeptide(L)'
;MEKLYKMVEGSFKRFPKGIESFQMVTRLLEECGEVASEVNHFENSGIKKLKYGEPSKENLTGEIRQAIVALMQIVVYYSAQEELERSIDESLSKMREEKLID
;
A
#
# COMPACT_ATOMS: atom_id res chain seq x y z
N MET A 1 6.96 -3.33 11.66
CA MET A 1 6.56 -4.12 10.47
C MET A 1 5.60 -5.26 10.76
N GLU A 2 5.64 -5.89 11.94
CA GLU A 2 4.81 -7.05 12.31
C GLU A 2 3.33 -6.99 11.88
N LYS A 3 2.63 -5.87 12.11
CA LYS A 3 1.21 -5.71 11.72
C LYS A 3 1.00 -5.91 10.21
N LEU A 4 1.90 -5.39 9.38
CA LEU A 4 1.84 -5.52 7.93
C LEU A 4 2.07 -6.97 7.49
N TYR A 5 3.03 -7.66 8.11
CA TYR A 5 3.26 -9.08 7.80
C TYR A 5 2.09 -9.97 8.20
N LYS A 6 1.43 -9.71 9.34
CA LYS A 6 0.20 -10.43 9.72
C LYS A 6 -0.93 -10.20 8.72
N MET A 7 -1.04 -8.99 8.16
CA MET A 7 -2.01 -8.72 7.09
C MET A 7 -1.69 -9.50 5.82
N VAL A 8 -0.41 -9.60 5.43
CA VAL A 8 0.02 -10.42 4.29
C VAL A 8 -0.29 -11.90 4.54
N GLU A 9 0.01 -12.43 5.73
CA GLU A 9 -0.33 -13.80 6.12
C GLU A 9 -1.84 -14.05 6.00
N GLY A 10 -2.66 -13.14 6.53
CA GLY A 10 -4.12 -13.21 6.40
C GLY A 10 -4.58 -13.15 4.93
N SER A 11 -3.93 -12.32 4.12
CA SER A 11 -4.24 -12.18 2.69
C SER A 11 -3.95 -13.47 1.92
N PHE A 12 -2.77 -14.08 2.11
CA PHE A 12 -2.44 -15.35 1.47
C PHE A 12 -3.35 -16.50 1.90
N LYS A 13 -3.78 -16.54 3.16
CA LYS A 13 -4.78 -17.52 3.63
C LYS A 13 -6.15 -17.30 2.99
N ARG A 14 -6.57 -16.04 2.83
CA ARG A 14 -7.87 -15.68 2.24
C ARG A 14 -7.89 -15.92 0.73
N PHE A 15 -6.78 -15.66 0.05
CA PHE A 15 -6.62 -15.75 -1.40
C PHE A 15 -5.41 -16.64 -1.74
N PRO A 16 -5.54 -17.97 -1.64
CA PRO A 16 -4.41 -18.89 -1.82
C PRO A 16 -3.97 -19.07 -3.29
N LYS A 17 -4.68 -18.45 -4.24
CA LYS A 17 -4.39 -18.45 -5.67
C LYS A 17 -4.15 -17.01 -6.12
N GLY A 18 -3.45 -16.82 -7.24
CA GLY A 18 -3.16 -15.47 -7.72
C GLY A 18 -1.93 -14.83 -7.07
N ILE A 19 -1.04 -15.65 -6.48
CA ILE A 19 0.13 -15.23 -5.70
C ILE A 19 1.44 -15.31 -6.50
N GLU A 20 1.37 -15.42 -7.82
CA GLU A 20 2.56 -15.35 -8.67
C GLU A 20 3.08 -13.91 -8.73
N SER A 21 4.39 -13.74 -8.92
CA SER A 21 5.07 -12.43 -8.91
C SER A 21 4.36 -11.37 -9.75
N PHE A 22 4.04 -11.67 -11.01
CA PHE A 22 3.37 -10.72 -11.91
C PHE A 22 1.92 -10.43 -11.51
N GLN A 23 1.23 -11.39 -10.90
CA GLN A 23 -0.14 -11.19 -10.42
C GLN A 23 -0.18 -10.25 -9.21
N MET A 24 0.79 -10.37 -8.30
CA MET A 24 0.96 -9.43 -7.19
C MET A 24 1.30 -8.02 -7.69
N VAL A 25 2.13 -7.89 -8.72
CA VAL A 25 2.40 -6.59 -9.35
C VAL A 25 1.15 -6.03 -10.02
N THR A 26 0.36 -6.84 -10.73
CA THR A 26 -0.93 -6.40 -11.29
C THR A 26 -1.87 -5.89 -10.20
N ARG A 27 -2.00 -6.63 -9.10
CA ARG A 27 -2.79 -6.22 -7.93
C ARG A 27 -2.30 -4.88 -7.39
N LEU A 28 -1.00 -4.71 -7.15
CA LEU A 28 -0.43 -3.45 -6.69
C LEU A 28 -0.82 -2.27 -7.60
N LEU A 29 -0.74 -2.45 -8.92
CA LEU A 29 -1.09 -1.40 -9.88
C LEU A 29 -2.59 -1.09 -9.93
N GLU A 30 -3.44 -2.10 -9.76
CA GLU A 30 -4.89 -1.96 -9.60
C GLU A 30 -5.19 -1.09 -8.37
N GLU A 31 -4.66 -1.46 -7.19
CA GLU A 31 -4.88 -0.70 -5.95
C GLU A 31 -4.33 0.73 -6.03
N CYS A 32 -3.19 0.95 -6.69
CA CYS A 32 -2.67 2.31 -6.94
C CYS A 32 -3.60 3.13 -7.84
N GLY A 33 -4.26 2.51 -8.82
CA GLY A 33 -5.29 3.14 -9.63
C GLY A 33 -6.53 3.54 -8.82
N GLU A 34 -6.91 2.73 -7.84
CA GLU A 34 -8.01 3.03 -6.91
C GLU A 34 -7.65 4.18 -5.97
N VAL A 35 -6.43 4.19 -5.42
CA VAL A 35 -5.91 5.35 -4.64
C VAL A 35 -5.96 6.63 -5.48
N ALA A 36 -5.50 6.60 -6.72
CA ALA A 36 -5.56 7.76 -7.62
C ALA A 36 -7.00 8.21 -7.89
N SER A 37 -7.92 7.25 -8.02
CA SER A 37 -9.35 7.50 -8.17
C SER A 37 -9.95 8.21 -6.95
N GLU A 38 -9.60 7.80 -5.74
CA GLU A 38 -10.07 8.45 -4.51
C GLU A 38 -9.47 9.86 -4.35
N VAL A 39 -8.19 10.05 -4.66
CA VAL A 39 -7.56 11.39 -4.69
C VAL A 39 -8.29 12.30 -5.69
N ASN A 40 -8.57 11.81 -6.91
CA ASN A 40 -9.34 12.58 -7.89
C ASN A 40 -10.72 13.00 -7.37
N HIS A 41 -11.35 12.16 -6.53
CA HIS A 41 -12.62 12.48 -5.90
C HIS A 41 -12.47 13.59 -4.84
N PHE A 42 -11.42 13.51 -4.00
CA PHE A 42 -11.09 14.56 -3.02
C PHE A 42 -10.76 15.90 -3.64
N GLU A 43 -9.97 15.91 -4.72
CA GLU A 43 -9.58 17.12 -5.45
C GLU A 43 -10.73 17.68 -6.33
N ASN A 44 -11.91 17.06 -6.28
CA ASN A 44 -13.07 17.43 -7.08
C ASN A 44 -12.75 17.53 -8.58
N SER A 45 -11.87 16.65 -9.06
CA SER A 45 -11.47 16.59 -10.46
C SER A 45 -12.50 15.77 -11.25
N GLY A 46 -13.05 16.36 -12.33
CA GLY A 46 -14.03 15.72 -13.20
C GLY A 46 -15.42 15.58 -12.58
N ILE A 47 -16.13 14.48 -12.92
CA ILE A 47 -17.55 14.28 -12.55
C ILE A 47 -17.76 13.34 -11.35
N LYS A 48 -16.68 12.95 -10.65
CA LYS A 48 -16.72 11.97 -9.55
C LYS A 48 -17.64 12.43 -8.42
N LYS A 49 -17.51 13.68 -7.98
CA LYS A 49 -18.36 14.26 -6.93
C LYS A 49 -19.84 14.32 -7.34
N LEU A 50 -20.12 14.63 -8.60
CA LEU A 50 -21.47 14.62 -9.15
C LEU A 50 -22.08 13.22 -9.21
N LYS A 51 -21.26 12.19 -9.49
CA LYS A 51 -21.71 10.79 -9.60
C LYS A 51 -21.83 10.07 -8.26
N TYR A 52 -20.92 10.34 -7.32
CA TYR A 52 -20.72 9.51 -6.13
C TYR A 52 -20.88 10.27 -4.82
N GLY A 53 -21.20 11.57 -4.86
CA GLY A 53 -21.38 12.40 -3.67
C GLY A 53 -20.05 12.90 -3.10
N GLU A 54 -20.00 13.14 -1.80
CA GLU A 54 -18.77 13.60 -1.13
C GLU A 54 -17.74 12.47 -1.00
N PRO A 55 -16.44 12.78 -1.11
CA PRO A 55 -15.37 11.80 -0.94
C PRO A 55 -15.28 11.29 0.51
N SER A 56 -14.85 10.05 0.70
CA SER A 56 -14.76 9.40 2.01
C SER A 56 -13.31 9.13 2.41
N LYS A 57 -12.92 9.60 3.60
CA LYS A 57 -11.59 9.29 4.16
C LYS A 57 -11.44 7.80 4.45
N GLU A 58 -12.53 7.12 4.78
CA GLU A 58 -12.54 5.68 4.99
C GLU A 58 -12.22 4.93 3.69
N ASN A 59 -12.80 5.35 2.56
CA ASN A 59 -12.51 4.75 1.25
C ASN A 59 -11.04 4.97 0.87
N LEU A 60 -10.57 6.21 0.93
CA LEU A 60 -9.17 6.54 0.62
C LEU A 60 -8.18 5.72 1.46
N THR A 61 -8.40 5.65 2.78
CA THR A 61 -7.52 4.86 3.66
C THR A 61 -7.67 3.36 3.43
N GLY A 62 -8.84 2.90 2.99
CA GLY A 62 -9.08 1.55 2.51
C GLY A 62 -8.15 1.20 1.36
N GLU A 63 -8.16 1.99 0.29
CA GLU A 63 -7.35 1.71 -0.91
C GLU A 63 -5.86 1.86 -0.65
N ILE A 64 -5.44 2.87 0.14
CA ILE A 64 -4.04 3.01 0.56
C ILE A 64 -3.59 1.74 1.31
N ARG A 65 -4.41 1.23 2.22
CA ARG A 65 -4.10 0.01 2.96
C ARG A 65 -4.01 -1.20 2.02
N GLN A 66 -4.91 -1.33 1.04
CA GLN A 66 -4.85 -2.42 0.05
C GLN A 66 -3.55 -2.36 -0.76
N ALA A 67 -3.17 -1.19 -1.25
CA ALA A 67 -1.92 -0.96 -1.97
C ALA A 67 -0.68 -1.31 -1.12
N ILE A 68 -0.67 -0.89 0.15
CA ILE A 68 0.41 -1.26 1.09
C ILE A 68 0.50 -2.78 1.24
N VAL A 69 -0.62 -3.48 1.47
CA VAL A 69 -0.61 -4.94 1.62
C VAL A 69 -0.13 -5.62 0.34
N ALA A 70 -0.58 -5.17 -0.84
CA ALA A 70 -0.12 -5.70 -2.13
C ALA A 70 1.40 -5.54 -2.32
N LEU A 71 1.95 -4.39 -1.93
CA LEU A 71 3.39 -4.16 -1.96
C LEU A 71 4.13 -5.09 -0.97
N MET A 72 3.59 -5.25 0.24
CA MET A 72 4.17 -6.13 1.26
C MET A 72 4.08 -7.63 0.90
N GLN A 73 3.10 -8.03 0.09
CA GLN A 73 3.04 -9.40 -0.45
C GLN A 73 4.27 -9.72 -1.31
N ILE A 74 4.75 -8.76 -2.11
CA ILE A 74 5.95 -8.92 -2.94
C ILE A 74 7.18 -9.11 -2.05
N VAL A 75 7.30 -8.32 -0.98
CA VAL A 75 8.40 -8.43 0.00
C VAL A 75 8.44 -9.83 0.60
N VAL A 76 7.30 -10.31 1.09
CA VAL A 76 7.20 -11.65 1.70
C VAL A 76 7.44 -12.76 0.68
N TYR A 77 6.93 -12.61 -0.55
CA TYR A 77 7.11 -13.59 -1.62
C TYR A 77 8.58 -13.80 -1.97
N TYR A 78 9.36 -12.74 -2.02
CA TYR A 78 10.81 -12.81 -2.26
C TYR A 78 11.65 -12.99 -0.99
N SER A 79 11.03 -13.18 0.17
CA SER A 79 11.71 -13.31 1.47
C SER A 79 12.62 -12.10 1.80
N ALA A 80 12.23 -10.90 1.40
CA ALA A 80 13.03 -9.66 1.51
C ALA A 80 12.69 -8.81 2.75
N GLN A 81 12.09 -9.40 3.79
CA GLN A 81 11.62 -8.69 4.98
C GLN A 81 12.77 -8.01 5.73
N GLU A 82 13.89 -8.71 5.93
CA GLU A 82 15.05 -8.19 6.67
C GLU A 82 15.73 -7.04 5.91
N GLU A 83 15.84 -7.16 4.58
CA GLU A 83 16.37 -6.12 3.71
C GLU A 83 15.52 -4.86 3.75
N LEU A 84 14.19 -5.00 3.70
CA LEU A 84 13.29 -3.85 3.79
C LEU A 84 13.38 -3.16 5.14
N GLU A 85 13.37 -3.92 6.24
CA GLU A 85 13.50 -3.36 7.59
C GLU A 85 14.81 -2.60 7.76
N ARG A 86 15.92 -3.21 7.36
CA ARG A 86 17.23 -2.55 7.37
C ARG A 86 17.23 -1.27 6.53
N SER A 87 16.66 -1.30 5.32
CA SER A 87 16.60 -0.12 4.45
C SER A 87 15.77 1.01 5.06
N ILE A 88 14.68 0.70 5.77
CA ILE A 88 13.88 1.68 6.50
C ILE A 88 14.70 2.29 7.65
N ASP A 89 15.37 1.46 8.44
CA ASP A 89 16.17 1.91 9.59
C ASP A 89 17.36 2.79 9.16
N GLU A 90 18.03 2.43 8.07
CA GLU A 90 19.08 3.24 7.45
C GLU A 90 18.55 4.60 6.98
N SER A 91 17.38 4.61 6.30
CA SER A 91 16.74 5.85 5.86
C SER A 91 16.35 6.75 7.03
N LEU A 92 15.79 6.19 8.11
CA LEU A 92 15.42 6.94 9.31
C LEU A 92 16.65 7.49 10.05
N SER A 93 17.72 6.70 10.14
CA SER A 93 18.97 7.14 10.75
C SER A 93 19.57 8.33 10.00
N LYS A 94 19.59 8.27 8.67
CA LYS A 94 20.03 9.38 7.82
C LYS A 94 19.17 10.62 8.01
N MET A 95 17.85 10.49 8.07
CA MET A 95 16.95 11.63 8.32
C MET A 95 17.18 12.30 9.69
N ARG A 96 17.56 11.54 10.73
CA ARG A 96 17.95 12.09 12.04
C ARG A 96 19.27 12.83 11.99
N GLU A 97 20.27 12.28 11.30
CA GLU A 97 21.56 12.96 11.07
C GLU A 97 21.37 14.29 10.34
N GLU A 98 20.46 14.32 9.38
CA GLU A 98 20.05 15.52 8.62
C GLU A 98 19.12 16.46 9.40
N LYS A 99 18.71 16.10 10.63
CA LYS A 99 17.76 16.84 11.48
C LYS A 99 16.41 17.11 10.81
N LEU A 100 15.96 16.20 9.96
CA LEU A 100 14.63 16.25 9.33
C LEU A 100 13.54 15.66 10.23
N ILE A 101 13.95 14.79 11.17
CA ILE A 101 13.11 14.15 12.18
C ILE A 101 13.89 14.04 13.49
N ASP A 102 13.17 13.85 14.61
CA ASP A 102 13.73 13.64 15.95
C ASP A 102 14.43 12.27 16.13
#